data_AF-A0A8J4U051-F1
#
_entry.id   AF-A0A8J4U051-F1
#
_cell.length_a   1.000
_cell.length_b   1.000
_cell.length_c   1.000
_cell.angle_alpha   90.00
_cell.angle_beta   90.00
_cell.angle_gamma   90.00
#
_symmetry.space_group_name_H-M   'P 1'
#
loop_
_entity.id
_entity.type
_entity.pdbx_description
1 polymer ?
#
loop_
_entity_poly.entity_id
_entity_poly.type
_entity_poly.pdbx_seq_one_letter_code
_entity_poly.pdbx_strand_id
1 'polypeptide(L)'
;MDLADTSNKSNILKQLERDGVKNVLFTDCLKQRDASIKKIVPVVIDLIENSPRFHREENRSYCLMVIGVPNVGKSSLINALRRTNLKKGRASRVGGEPGITKAVLTQIQVCERPVIHLLDTPGVLSPKIENVETGMKLALCGTILDHLVGEDIIADYLLFSLNRLQRFGYVERYGLDTPSDDIQDVLKCIAVKLGKTQRVKAITGVGDITVRMPNYTAAAYDFIRAFRKGELGKVLLD
;
A
#
# COMPACT_ATOMS: atom_id res chain seq x y z
N MET A 1 0.39 0.48 10.10
CA MET A 1 1.42 1.47 10.51
C MET A 1 2.81 0.86 10.68
N ASP A 2 2.98 -0.38 10.24
CA ASP A 2 4.23 -1.12 10.20
C ASP A 2 5.25 -0.51 9.22
N LEU A 3 4.80 -0.01 8.06
CA LEU A 3 5.68 0.43 6.97
C LEU A 3 5.94 1.94 6.89
N ALA A 4 5.06 2.78 7.46
CA ALA A 4 5.24 4.23 7.45
C ALA A 4 6.16 4.69 8.59
N ASP A 5 6.98 5.72 8.33
CA ASP A 5 7.62 6.46 9.41
C ASP A 5 6.55 7.27 10.14
N THR A 6 6.50 7.14 11.46
CA THR A 6 5.44 7.74 12.28
C THR A 6 5.95 8.72 13.32
N SER A 7 7.21 9.14 13.19
CA SER A 7 7.79 10.23 13.99
C SER A 7 6.92 11.50 13.94
N ASN A 8 6.29 11.79 12.80
CA ASN A 8 5.50 13.01 12.56
C ASN A 8 3.98 12.82 12.57
N LYS A 9 3.43 11.87 13.35
CA LYS A 9 1.95 11.65 13.45
C LYS A 9 1.16 12.92 13.77
N SER A 10 1.72 13.79 14.60
CA SER A 10 1.08 15.04 15.02
C SER A 10 0.80 15.98 13.84
N ASN A 11 1.69 16.03 12.85
CA ASN A 11 1.51 16.87 11.66
C ASN A 11 0.40 16.33 10.76
N ILE A 12 0.36 15.00 10.58
CA ILE A 12 -0.72 14.33 9.83
C ILE A 12 -2.08 14.63 10.48
N LEU A 13 -2.17 14.49 11.81
CA LEU A 13 -3.40 14.77 12.54
C LEU A 13 -3.85 16.23 12.39
N LYS A 14 -2.93 17.19 12.51
CA LYS A 14 -3.22 18.62 12.32
C LYS A 14 -3.72 18.92 10.92
N GLN A 15 -3.14 18.29 9.89
CA GLN A 15 -3.57 18.50 8.51
C GLN A 15 -4.97 17.91 8.28
N LEU A 16 -5.21 16.68 8.72
CA LEU A 16 -6.53 16.04 8.62
C LEU A 16 -7.61 16.81 9.37
N GLU A 17 -7.28 17.40 10.52
CA GLU A 17 -8.19 18.26 11.27
C GLU A 17 -8.55 19.54 10.49
N ARG A 18 -7.58 20.16 9.81
CA ARG A 18 -7.84 21.29 8.89
C ARG A 18 -8.75 20.91 7.73
N ASP A 19 -8.62 19.67 7.24
CA ASP A 19 -9.47 19.12 6.18
C ASP A 19 -10.85 18.66 6.70
N GLY A 20 -11.14 18.88 7.99
CA GLY A 20 -12.43 18.57 8.62
C GLY A 20 -12.58 17.13 9.11
N VAL A 21 -11.51 16.32 9.08
CA VAL A 21 -11.51 14.93 9.52
C VAL A 21 -11.20 14.86 11.02
N LYS A 22 -12.21 14.50 11.82
CA LYS A 22 -12.11 14.49 13.30
C LYS A 22 -11.72 13.15 13.90
N ASN A 23 -12.22 12.04 13.34
CA ASN A 23 -12.07 10.71 13.92
C ASN A 23 -11.00 9.91 13.18
N VAL A 24 -9.73 10.14 13.54
CA VAL A 24 -8.58 9.49 12.91
C VAL A 24 -8.05 8.37 13.81
N LEU A 25 -8.05 7.14 13.29
CA LEU A 25 -7.45 5.98 13.94
C LEU A 25 -6.32 5.43 13.07
N PHE A 26 -5.13 5.33 13.64
CA PHE A 26 -4.03 4.67 12.98
C PHE A 26 -4.00 3.19 13.33
N THR A 27 -3.98 2.33 12.32
CA THR A 27 -4.11 0.88 12.51
C THR A 27 -3.07 0.06 11.75
N ASP A 28 -2.92 -1.19 12.15
CA ASP A 28 -2.19 -2.24 11.45
C ASP A 28 -3.10 -3.47 11.30
N CYS A 29 -3.66 -3.65 10.10
CA CYS A 29 -4.60 -4.72 9.78
C CYS A 29 -3.93 -6.10 9.63
N LEU A 30 -2.59 -6.14 9.52
CA LEU A 30 -1.83 -7.37 9.36
C LEU A 30 -1.54 -8.02 10.72
N LYS A 31 -1.33 -7.21 11.77
CA LYS A 31 -1.19 -7.71 13.13
C LYS A 31 -2.49 -8.34 13.65
N GLN A 32 -2.43 -9.64 13.94
CA GLN A 32 -3.60 -10.43 14.35
C GLN A 32 -4.29 -9.94 15.63
N ARG A 33 -3.60 -9.17 16.48
CA ARG A 33 -4.11 -8.66 17.76
C ARG A 33 -3.80 -7.17 17.95
N ASP A 34 -3.95 -6.37 16.90
CA ASP A 34 -3.80 -4.93 17.07
C ASP A 34 -4.92 -4.37 17.98
N ALA A 35 -4.53 -3.74 19.08
CA ALA A 35 -5.44 -3.04 19.98
C ALA A 35 -6.18 -1.89 19.28
N SER A 36 -5.61 -1.33 18.21
CA SER A 36 -6.23 -0.25 17.43
C SER A 36 -7.45 -0.72 16.63
N ILE A 37 -7.45 -1.94 16.09
CA ILE A 37 -8.59 -2.52 15.35
C ILE A 37 -9.80 -2.69 16.28
N LYS A 38 -9.56 -3.05 17.55
CA LYS A 38 -10.63 -3.16 18.57
C LYS A 38 -11.32 -1.82 18.87
N LYS A 39 -10.65 -0.68 18.62
CA LYS A 39 -11.22 0.65 18.85
C LYS A 39 -12.19 1.09 17.75
N ILE A 40 -12.12 0.49 16.56
CA ILE A 40 -12.92 0.91 15.41
C ILE A 40 -14.42 0.74 15.69
N VAL A 41 -14.85 -0.44 16.14
CA VAL A 41 -16.27 -0.70 16.39
C VAL A 41 -16.83 0.26 17.46
N PRO A 42 -16.23 0.41 18.65
CA PRO A 42 -16.69 1.38 19.65
C PRO A 42 -16.80 2.81 19.11
N VAL A 43 -15.79 3.29 18.39
CA VAL A 43 -15.81 4.65 17.82
C VAL A 43 -16.93 4.81 16.80
N VAL A 44 -17.14 3.83 15.93
CA VAL A 44 -18.22 3.91 14.94
C VAL A 44 -19.60 3.88 15.61
N ILE A 45 -19.78 3.06 16.64
CA ILE A 45 -21.05 3.00 17.40
C ILE A 45 -21.33 4.34 18.08
N ASP A 46 -20.35 4.91 18.77
CA ASP A 46 -20.48 6.23 19.39
C ASP A 46 -20.87 7.32 18.38
N LEU A 47 -20.23 7.33 17.20
CA LEU A 47 -20.56 8.29 16.13
C LEU A 47 -21.97 8.11 15.58
N ILE A 48 -22.44 6.87 15.44
CA ILE A 48 -23.80 6.59 14.98
C ILE A 48 -24.80 7.01 16.05
N GLU A 49 -24.55 6.68 17.32
CA GLU A 49 -25.42 6.97 18.47
C GLU A 49 -25.53 8.46 18.76
N ASN A 50 -24.47 9.23 18.51
CA ASN A 50 -24.46 10.69 18.65
C ASN A 50 -24.98 11.43 17.39
N SER A 51 -25.26 10.73 16.29
CA SER A 51 -25.84 11.34 15.08
C SER A 51 -27.37 11.40 15.16
N PRO A 52 -28.01 12.57 14.92
CA PRO A 52 -29.45 12.68 14.92
C PRO A 52 -30.01 11.98 13.68
N ARG A 53 -30.84 10.94 13.89
CA ARG A 53 -31.59 10.28 12.82
C ARG A 53 -33.01 9.97 13.31
N PHE A 54 -33.99 10.29 12.48
CA PHE A 54 -35.39 9.90 12.68
C PHE A 54 -35.52 8.38 12.47
N HIS A 55 -36.27 7.69 13.35
CA HIS A 55 -36.60 6.25 13.33
C HIS A 55 -35.46 5.25 13.67
N ARG A 56 -35.06 5.17 14.95
CA ARG A 56 -34.13 4.13 15.46
C ARG A 56 -34.78 2.80 15.86
N GLU A 57 -36.11 2.73 15.96
CA GLU A 57 -36.73 1.70 16.80
C GLU A 57 -36.81 0.29 16.18
N GLU A 58 -36.64 0.13 14.87
CA GLU A 58 -36.92 -1.18 14.23
C GLU A 58 -35.69 -1.97 13.73
N ASN A 59 -34.52 -1.36 13.54
CA ASN A 59 -33.36 -2.06 12.97
C ASN A 59 -32.08 -1.94 13.82
N ARG A 60 -31.76 -3.01 14.57
CA ARG A 60 -30.56 -3.13 15.42
C ARG A 60 -29.29 -3.57 14.67
N SER A 61 -29.31 -3.58 13.34
CA SER A 61 -28.16 -3.94 12.51
C SER A 61 -27.58 -2.71 11.81
N TYR A 62 -26.26 -2.59 11.82
CA TYR A 62 -25.55 -1.51 11.16
C TYR A 62 -24.88 -2.03 9.89
N CYS A 63 -25.09 -1.33 8.77
CA CYS A 63 -24.36 -1.57 7.53
C CYS A 63 -23.42 -0.40 7.28
N LEU A 64 -22.12 -0.68 7.20
CA LEU A 64 -21.09 0.33 6.94
C LEU A 64 -20.39 0.02 5.62
N MET A 65 -19.88 1.05 4.98
CA MET A 65 -19.12 0.93 3.74
C MET A 65 -17.68 1.36 3.98
N VAL A 66 -16.72 0.54 3.55
CA VAL A 66 -15.29 0.90 3.61
C VAL A 66 -14.87 1.40 2.24
N ILE A 67 -14.42 2.65 2.14
CA ILE A 67 -13.99 3.29 0.88
C ILE A 67 -12.51 3.70 0.93
N GLY A 68 -11.92 3.92 -0.25
CA GLY A 68 -10.53 4.36 -0.40
C GLY A 68 -9.88 3.83 -1.67
N VAL A 69 -8.72 4.38 -2.03
CA VAL A 69 -8.00 4.04 -3.27
C VAL A 69 -7.54 2.56 -3.29
N PRO A 70 -7.18 1.99 -4.46
CA PRO A 70 -6.62 0.64 -4.52
C PRO A 70 -5.46 0.40 -3.56
N ASN A 71 -5.36 -0.82 -3.04
CA ASN A 71 -4.27 -1.32 -2.19
C ASN A 71 -4.03 -0.64 -0.83
N VAL A 72 -4.89 0.28 -0.38
CA VAL A 72 -4.82 0.87 0.99
C VAL A 72 -5.18 -0.09 2.13
N GLY A 73 -5.57 -1.33 1.83
CA GLY A 73 -5.89 -2.35 2.85
C GLY A 73 -7.36 -2.44 3.28
N LYS A 74 -8.32 -2.00 2.45
CA LYS A 74 -9.77 -2.13 2.72
C LYS A 74 -10.19 -3.55 3.08
N SER A 75 -9.90 -4.52 2.23
CA SER A 75 -10.24 -5.94 2.47
C SER A 75 -9.44 -6.53 3.64
N SER A 76 -8.21 -6.05 3.87
CA SER A 76 -7.41 -6.42 5.05
C SER A 76 -8.07 -5.95 6.34
N LEU A 77 -8.62 -4.73 6.37
CA LEU A 77 -9.36 -4.17 7.49
C LEU A 77 -10.62 -4.98 7.80
N ILE A 78 -11.42 -5.31 6.79
CA ILE A 78 -12.62 -6.13 6.94
C ILE A 78 -12.27 -7.50 7.53
N ASN A 79 -11.24 -8.16 6.97
CA ASN A 79 -10.76 -9.43 7.47
C ASN A 79 -10.17 -9.33 8.90
N ALA A 80 -9.56 -8.19 9.27
CA ALA A 80 -9.07 -7.95 10.62
C ALA A 80 -10.22 -7.84 11.61
N LEU A 81 -11.23 -7.01 11.32
CA LEU A 81 -12.42 -6.85 12.17
C LEU A 81 -13.17 -8.17 12.35
N ARG A 82 -13.36 -8.94 11.27
CA ARG A 82 -13.99 -10.27 11.32
C ARG A 82 -13.23 -11.24 12.22
N ARG A 83 -11.90 -11.26 12.13
CA ARG A 83 -11.06 -12.09 13.00
C ARG A 83 -11.12 -11.63 14.46
N THR A 84 -11.03 -10.33 14.71
CA THR A 84 -10.98 -9.77 16.06
C THR A 84 -12.29 -9.93 16.81
N ASN A 85 -13.42 -9.67 16.17
CA ASN A 85 -14.73 -9.60 16.83
C ASN A 85 -15.52 -10.92 16.74
N LEU A 86 -15.37 -11.67 15.64
CA LEU A 86 -16.12 -12.91 15.42
C LEU A 86 -15.26 -14.17 15.57
N LYS A 87 -13.93 -14.04 15.66
CA LYS A 87 -12.98 -15.18 15.62
C LYS A 87 -13.13 -16.05 14.37
N LYS A 88 -13.65 -15.49 13.26
CA LYS A 88 -13.85 -16.18 11.98
C LYS A 88 -12.70 -15.89 11.01
N GLY A 89 -12.48 -16.79 10.04
CA GLY A 89 -11.43 -16.69 9.03
C GLY A 89 -11.58 -15.53 8.04
N ARG A 90 -10.81 -15.55 6.94
CA ARG A 90 -10.90 -14.51 5.90
C ARG A 90 -12.21 -14.66 5.11
N ALA A 91 -12.86 -13.53 4.83
CA ALA A 91 -14.07 -13.46 4.01
C ALA A 91 -13.83 -12.75 2.67
N SER A 92 -12.88 -11.80 2.63
CA SER A 92 -12.49 -11.10 1.41
C SER A 92 -11.08 -11.48 0.94
N ARG A 93 -10.85 -11.45 -0.37
CA ARG A 93 -9.54 -11.70 -0.99
C ARG A 93 -8.63 -10.49 -0.76
N VAL A 94 -7.35 -10.76 -0.52
CA VAL A 94 -6.32 -9.72 -0.30
C VAL A 94 -5.15 -10.01 -1.23
N GLY A 95 -4.70 -8.99 -1.96
CA GLY A 95 -3.55 -9.04 -2.86
C GLY A 95 -2.91 -7.65 -2.99
N GLY A 96 -1.67 -7.61 -3.48
CA GLY A 96 -0.93 -6.37 -3.70
C GLY A 96 -1.12 -5.75 -5.09
N GLU A 97 -1.97 -6.34 -5.93
CA GLU A 97 -2.30 -5.83 -7.25
C GLU A 97 -3.59 -4.99 -7.20
N PRO A 98 -3.63 -3.80 -7.84
CA PRO A 98 -4.87 -3.06 -8.01
C PRO A 98 -5.97 -3.89 -8.69
N GLY A 99 -7.22 -3.69 -8.28
CA GLY A 99 -8.38 -4.34 -8.94
C GLY A 99 -8.69 -5.77 -8.48
N ILE A 100 -8.11 -6.26 -7.38
CA ILE A 100 -8.46 -7.57 -6.79
C ILE A 100 -9.95 -7.64 -6.41
N THR A 101 -10.47 -6.60 -5.77
CA THR A 101 -11.91 -6.47 -5.47
C THR A 101 -12.59 -5.87 -6.69
N LYS A 102 -13.21 -6.72 -7.52
CA LYS A 102 -13.81 -6.33 -8.81
C LYS A 102 -15.28 -5.90 -8.74
N ALA A 103 -15.97 -6.23 -7.66
CA ALA A 103 -17.36 -5.87 -7.42
C ALA A 103 -17.56 -5.56 -5.94
N VAL A 104 -18.60 -4.78 -5.62
CA VAL A 104 -19.04 -4.63 -4.23
C VAL A 104 -19.47 -6.01 -3.76
N LEU A 105 -18.72 -6.59 -2.83
CA LEU A 105 -19.01 -7.92 -2.30
C LEU A 105 -20.25 -7.87 -1.40
N THR A 106 -20.87 -9.04 -1.20
CA THR A 106 -21.99 -9.22 -0.27
C THR A 106 -21.64 -8.71 1.13
N GLN A 107 -22.65 -8.31 1.89
CA GLN A 107 -22.49 -7.82 3.27
C GLN A 107 -21.71 -8.80 4.15
N ILE A 108 -20.48 -8.45 4.53
CA ILE A 108 -19.65 -9.27 5.41
C ILE A 108 -19.93 -8.90 6.85
N GLN A 109 -20.52 -9.81 7.62
CA GLN A 109 -20.69 -9.58 9.05
C GLN A 109 -19.32 -9.55 9.76
N VAL A 110 -19.11 -8.50 10.56
CA VAL A 110 -17.87 -8.27 11.33
C VAL A 110 -18.10 -8.07 12.82
N CYS A 111 -19.34 -7.99 13.29
CA CYS A 111 -19.68 -7.95 14.70
C CYS A 111 -21.05 -8.61 14.94
N GLU A 112 -21.18 -9.31 16.07
CA GLU A 112 -22.44 -9.96 16.48
C GLU A 112 -23.26 -9.10 17.44
N ARG A 113 -22.60 -8.28 18.27
CA ARG A 113 -23.25 -7.42 19.27
C ARG A 113 -22.54 -6.06 19.37
N PRO A 114 -23.11 -5.00 18.78
CA PRO A 114 -24.28 -5.01 17.90
C PRO A 114 -23.98 -5.72 16.56
N VAL A 115 -25.02 -6.08 15.81
CA VAL A 115 -24.84 -6.72 14.50
C VAL A 115 -24.30 -5.69 13.52
N ILE A 116 -23.08 -5.89 13.01
CA ILE A 116 -22.43 -4.98 12.06
C ILE A 116 -22.02 -5.75 10.80
N HIS A 117 -22.41 -5.22 9.65
CA HIS A 117 -22.00 -5.67 8.33
C HIS A 117 -21.13 -4.61 7.63
N LEU A 118 -20.07 -5.06 6.96
CA LEU A 118 -19.25 -4.23 6.09
C LEU A 118 -19.46 -4.59 4.63
N LEU A 119 -19.63 -3.57 3.80
CA LEU A 119 -19.53 -3.68 2.35
C LEU A 119 -18.08 -3.50 1.93
N ASP A 120 -17.51 -4.53 1.30
CA ASP A 120 -16.19 -4.43 0.67
C ASP A 120 -16.36 -3.78 -0.70
N THR A 121 -15.67 -2.66 -0.92
CA THR A 121 -15.77 -1.89 -2.15
C THR A 121 -14.49 -2.01 -2.98
N PRO A 122 -14.60 -1.99 -4.32
CA PRO A 122 -13.45 -1.77 -5.19
C PRO A 122 -12.68 -0.52 -4.78
N GLY A 123 -11.36 -0.51 -4.99
CA GLY A 123 -10.59 0.71 -4.81
C GLY A 123 -10.97 1.74 -5.86
N VAL A 124 -11.32 2.94 -5.43
CA VAL A 124 -11.68 4.05 -6.34
C VAL A 124 -10.58 5.09 -6.26
N LEU A 125 -9.94 5.36 -7.40
CA LEU A 125 -8.99 6.46 -7.56
C LEU A 125 -9.69 7.59 -8.33
N SER A 126 -9.36 8.85 -8.02
CA SER A 126 -9.83 9.99 -8.82
C SER A 126 -9.43 9.80 -10.29
N PRO A 127 -10.32 10.08 -11.26
CA PRO A 127 -9.98 10.01 -12.68
C PRO A 127 -8.92 11.06 -13.09
N LYS A 128 -8.75 12.12 -12.28
CA LYS A 128 -7.73 13.14 -12.48
C LYS A 128 -6.77 13.13 -11.29
N ILE A 129 -5.50 12.90 -11.58
CA ILE A 129 -4.41 13.10 -10.63
C ILE A 129 -3.90 14.52 -10.85
N GLU A 130 -3.93 15.34 -9.79
CA GLU A 130 -3.71 16.79 -9.90
C GLU A 130 -2.28 17.15 -10.32
N ASN A 131 -1.29 16.36 -9.88
CA ASN A 131 0.12 16.59 -10.21
C ASN A 131 0.88 15.26 -10.36
N VAL A 132 2.01 15.34 -11.08
CA VAL A 132 2.84 14.17 -11.42
C VAL A 132 3.43 13.51 -10.17
N GLU A 133 3.88 14.29 -9.18
CA GLU A 133 4.47 13.74 -7.95
C GLU A 133 3.47 12.88 -7.18
N THR A 134 2.22 13.32 -7.04
CA THR A 134 1.13 12.52 -6.46
C THR A 134 0.92 11.22 -7.23
N GLY A 135 0.95 11.28 -8.57
CA GLY A 135 0.87 10.08 -9.41
C GLY A 135 2.00 9.09 -9.15
N MET A 136 3.23 9.59 -9.03
CA MET A 136 4.42 8.77 -8.73
C MET A 136 4.37 8.16 -7.34
N LYS A 137 3.90 8.91 -6.32
CA LYS A 137 3.68 8.37 -4.97
C LYS A 137 2.62 7.27 -4.96
N LEU A 138 1.49 7.47 -5.65
CA LEU A 138 0.44 6.47 -5.79
C LEU A 138 0.93 5.22 -6.51
N ALA A 139 1.71 5.39 -7.60
CA ALA A 139 2.35 4.30 -8.30
C ALA A 139 3.32 3.54 -7.38
N LEU A 140 4.18 4.25 -6.65
CA LEU A 140 5.13 3.64 -5.73
C LEU A 140 4.44 2.85 -4.59
N CYS A 141 3.32 3.35 -4.07
CA CYS A 141 2.46 2.64 -3.11
C CYS A 141 1.67 1.48 -3.73
N GLY A 142 1.75 1.28 -5.04
CA GLY A 142 1.05 0.21 -5.77
C GLY A 142 -0.43 0.48 -5.95
N THR A 143 -0.89 1.72 -5.87
CA THR A 143 -2.29 2.09 -6.13
C THR A 143 -2.62 2.12 -7.62
N ILE A 144 -1.62 2.37 -8.46
CA ILE A 144 -1.68 2.35 -9.93
C ILE A 144 -0.89 1.12 -10.40
N LEU A 145 -1.30 0.53 -11.53
CA LEU A 145 -0.59 -0.61 -12.13
C LEU A 145 0.80 -0.16 -12.63
N ASP A 146 1.85 -0.87 -12.23
CA ASP A 146 3.25 -0.46 -12.44
C ASP A 146 3.57 -0.24 -13.93
N HIS A 147 3.16 -1.17 -14.80
CA HIS A 147 3.38 -1.09 -16.26
C HIS A 147 2.69 0.11 -16.94
N LEU A 148 1.69 0.75 -16.31
CA LEU A 148 1.07 1.96 -16.88
C LEU A 148 1.95 3.19 -16.69
N VAL A 149 2.86 3.16 -15.71
CA VAL A 149 3.80 4.24 -15.42
C VAL A 149 5.19 3.90 -15.96
N GLY A 150 5.61 2.64 -15.85
CA GLY A 150 6.96 2.16 -16.15
C GLY A 150 7.71 1.83 -14.86
N GLU A 151 8.12 0.57 -14.69
CA GLU A 151 8.82 0.10 -13.49
C GLU A 151 10.17 0.81 -13.30
N ASP A 152 10.87 1.13 -14.39
CA ASP A 152 12.11 1.91 -14.38
C ASP A 152 11.88 3.34 -13.88
N ILE A 153 10.82 4.00 -14.35
CA ILE A 153 10.45 5.37 -13.93
C ILE A 153 10.05 5.39 -12.44
N ILE A 154 9.27 4.40 -11.98
CA ILE A 154 8.92 4.27 -10.56
C ILE A 154 10.17 4.00 -9.71
N ALA A 155 11.08 3.14 -10.17
CA ALA A 155 12.31 2.80 -9.48
C ALA A 155 13.24 4.01 -9.35
N ASP A 156 13.36 4.83 -10.39
CA ASP A 156 14.11 6.07 -10.38
C ASP A 156 13.53 7.08 -9.37
N TYR A 157 12.21 7.29 -9.41
CA TYR A 157 11.53 8.15 -8.44
C TYR A 157 11.69 7.64 -6.99
N LEU A 158 11.68 6.32 -6.78
CA LEU A 158 11.96 5.71 -5.49
C LEU A 158 13.39 6.04 -5.02
N LEU A 159 14.40 5.89 -5.88
CA LEU A 159 15.78 6.23 -5.56
C LEU A 159 15.91 7.71 -5.17
N PHE A 160 15.39 8.61 -6.01
CA PHE A 160 15.33 10.04 -5.73
C PHE A 160 14.68 10.33 -4.36
N SER A 161 13.53 9.71 -4.09
CA SER A 161 12.78 9.92 -2.85
C SER A 161 13.56 9.44 -1.62
N LEU A 162 14.22 8.28 -1.71
CA LEU A 162 15.05 7.74 -0.64
C LEU A 162 16.27 8.63 -0.37
N ASN A 163 16.96 9.09 -1.41
CA ASN A 163 18.10 10.00 -1.29
C ASN A 163 17.69 11.34 -0.68
N ARG A 164 16.59 11.94 -1.15
CA ARG A 164 16.03 13.18 -0.62
C ARG A 164 15.71 13.09 0.87
N LEU A 165 15.19 11.94 1.32
CA LEU A 165 14.85 11.67 2.72
C LEU A 165 16.05 11.16 3.55
N GLN A 166 17.24 11.08 2.97
CA GLN A 166 18.44 10.53 3.62
C GLN A 166 18.22 9.10 4.16
N ARG A 167 17.49 8.28 3.38
CA ARG A 167 17.15 6.89 3.69
C ARG A 167 17.97 5.96 2.80
N PHE A 168 19.15 5.58 3.26
CA PHE A 168 20.11 4.79 2.47
C PHE A 168 20.05 3.28 2.71
N GLY A 169 18.93 2.75 3.20
CA GLY A 169 18.79 1.31 3.48
C GLY A 169 18.99 0.41 2.26
N TYR A 170 18.82 0.95 1.05
CA TYR A 170 19.10 0.24 -0.20
C TYR A 170 20.59 -0.02 -0.43
N VAL A 171 21.48 0.85 0.08
CA VAL A 171 22.94 0.74 -0.08
C VAL A 171 23.43 -0.53 0.61
N GLU A 172 23.07 -0.71 1.89
CA GLU A 172 23.40 -1.91 2.66
C GLU A 172 22.74 -3.16 2.08
N ARG A 173 21.45 -3.08 1.72
CA ARG A 173 20.69 -4.22 1.21
C ARG A 173 21.28 -4.81 -0.06
N TYR A 174 21.70 -3.96 -0.99
CA TYR A 174 22.20 -4.37 -2.29
C TYR A 174 23.73 -4.40 -2.38
N GLY A 175 24.42 -3.92 -1.35
CA GLY A 175 25.88 -3.95 -1.24
C GLY A 175 26.56 -2.91 -2.14
N LEU A 176 26.01 -1.70 -2.18
CA LEU A 176 26.66 -0.56 -2.83
C LEU A 176 27.69 0.05 -1.86
N ASP A 177 28.77 0.61 -2.38
CA ASP A 177 29.81 1.25 -1.56
C ASP A 177 29.33 2.58 -0.97
N THR A 178 28.55 3.33 -1.74
CA THR A 178 28.02 4.65 -1.37
C THR A 178 26.61 4.84 -1.93
N PRO A 179 25.82 5.78 -1.37
CA PRO A 179 24.58 6.23 -2.01
C PRO A 179 24.84 6.69 -3.45
N SER A 180 23.95 6.30 -4.36
CA SER A 180 24.03 6.65 -5.78
C SER A 180 22.78 7.39 -6.22
N ASP A 181 22.92 8.32 -7.15
CA ASP A 181 21.81 9.03 -7.81
C ASP A 181 21.61 8.54 -9.25
N ASP A 182 22.38 7.53 -9.69
CA ASP A 182 22.21 6.87 -10.98
C ASP A 182 21.40 5.58 -10.81
N ILE A 183 20.15 5.62 -11.26
CA ILE A 183 19.27 4.45 -11.22
C ILE A 183 19.84 3.26 -12.01
N GLN A 184 20.58 3.47 -13.10
CA GLN A 184 21.14 2.36 -13.88
C GLN A 184 22.21 1.60 -13.10
N ASP A 185 23.05 2.32 -12.35
CA ASP A 185 24.05 1.72 -11.48
C ASP A 185 23.41 0.93 -10.33
N VAL A 186 22.39 1.52 -9.68
CA VAL A 186 21.63 0.83 -8.62
C VAL A 186 20.95 -0.43 -9.17
N LEU A 187 20.26 -0.34 -10.31
CA LEU A 187 19.58 -1.49 -10.92
C LEU A 187 20.58 -2.56 -11.39
N LYS A 188 21.77 -2.18 -11.86
CA LYS A 188 22.85 -3.11 -12.18
C LYS A 188 23.30 -3.88 -10.94
N CYS A 189 23.55 -3.18 -9.83
CA CYS A 189 23.93 -3.78 -8.56
C CYS A 189 22.84 -4.76 -8.07
N ILE A 190 21.57 -4.35 -8.11
CA ILE A 190 20.43 -5.20 -7.76
C ILE A 190 20.37 -6.44 -8.66
N ALA A 191 20.50 -6.25 -9.98
CA ALA A 191 20.43 -7.34 -10.94
C ALA A 191 21.53 -8.39 -10.71
N VAL A 192 22.76 -7.96 -10.48
CA VAL A 192 23.89 -8.85 -10.18
C VAL A 192 23.68 -9.55 -8.84
N LYS A 193 23.35 -8.80 -7.78
CA LYS A 193 23.16 -9.32 -6.42
C LYS A 193 22.06 -10.38 -6.34
N LEU A 194 20.95 -10.17 -7.06
CA LEU A 194 19.79 -11.05 -7.07
C LEU A 194 19.79 -12.06 -8.24
N GLY A 195 20.83 -12.08 -9.07
CA GLY A 195 20.94 -12.96 -10.23
C GLY A 195 19.92 -12.69 -11.35
N LYS A 196 19.30 -11.50 -11.38
CA LYS A 196 18.32 -11.08 -12.38
C LYS A 196 19.02 -10.80 -13.69
N THR A 197 19.01 -11.80 -14.56
CA THR A 197 19.75 -11.79 -15.82
C THR A 197 18.88 -12.34 -16.92
N GLN A 198 19.14 -11.91 -18.15
CA GLN A 198 18.45 -12.35 -19.35
C GLN A 198 19.46 -12.73 -20.43
N ARG A 199 19.05 -13.64 -21.31
CA ARG A 199 19.83 -14.02 -22.49
C ARG A 199 19.43 -13.13 -23.64
N VAL A 200 20.37 -12.40 -24.19
CA VAL A 200 20.16 -11.50 -25.33
C VAL A 200 21.04 -11.98 -26.47
N LYS A 201 20.49 -11.99 -27.70
CA LYS A 201 21.30 -12.19 -28.89
C LYS A 201 22.02 -10.88 -29.21
N ALA A 202 23.34 -10.89 -29.11
CA ALA A 202 24.16 -9.78 -29.56
C ALA A 202 24.59 -10.06 -31.01
N ILE A 203 24.25 -9.13 -31.88
CA ILE A 203 24.74 -9.12 -33.26
C ILE A 203 26.19 -8.69 -33.19
N THR A 204 27.11 -9.63 -33.39
CA THR A 204 28.51 -9.29 -33.64
C THR A 204 28.77 -9.39 -35.13
N GLY A 205 29.71 -8.62 -35.66
CA GLY A 205 30.11 -8.67 -37.08
C GLY A 205 30.62 -10.04 -37.55
N VAL A 206 30.67 -11.04 -36.67
CA VAL A 206 31.12 -12.42 -36.89
C VAL A 206 30.01 -13.45 -36.63
N GLY A 207 28.77 -13.00 -36.36
CA GLY A 207 27.60 -13.85 -36.13
C GLY A 207 26.81 -13.50 -34.86
N ASP A 208 25.65 -14.11 -34.70
CA ASP A 208 24.80 -13.95 -33.52
C ASP A 208 25.38 -14.75 -32.33
N ILE A 209 25.83 -14.05 -31.29
CA ILE A 209 26.22 -14.70 -30.02
C ILE A 209 25.13 -14.47 -28.96
N THR A 210 24.90 -15.47 -28.11
CA THR A 210 23.99 -15.29 -26.97
C THR A 210 24.77 -14.86 -25.74
N VAL A 211 24.53 -13.65 -25.27
CA VAL A 211 25.20 -13.08 -24.09
C VAL A 211 24.21 -13.02 -22.93
N ARG A 212 24.72 -13.23 -21.70
CA ARG A 212 23.94 -13.03 -20.48
C ARG A 212 24.12 -11.59 -20.01
N MET A 213 23.04 -10.84 -19.94
CA MET A 213 23.05 -9.43 -19.51
C MET A 213 22.15 -9.24 -18.28
N PRO A 214 22.41 -8.24 -17.43
CA PRO A 214 21.49 -7.83 -16.37
C PRO A 214 20.10 -7.56 -16.92
N ASN A 215 19.06 -8.02 -16.21
CA ASN A 215 17.68 -7.70 -16.51
C ASN A 215 17.23 -6.54 -15.61
N TYR A 216 17.30 -5.32 -16.15
CA TYR A 216 16.99 -4.10 -15.41
C TYR A 216 15.51 -3.98 -15.04
N THR A 217 14.58 -4.42 -15.89
CA THR A 217 13.15 -4.42 -15.58
C THR A 217 12.84 -5.32 -14.38
N ALA A 218 13.43 -6.52 -14.34
CA ALA A 218 13.27 -7.43 -13.22
C ALA A 218 13.92 -6.87 -11.93
N ALA A 219 15.06 -6.18 -12.05
CA ALA A 219 15.70 -5.52 -10.93
C ALA A 219 14.86 -4.34 -10.40
N ALA A 220 14.27 -3.53 -11.28
CA ALA A 220 13.39 -2.42 -10.92
C ALA A 220 12.14 -2.93 -10.17
N TYR A 221 11.53 -4.00 -10.68
CA TYR A 221 10.42 -4.66 -9.99
C TYR A 221 10.80 -5.15 -8.59
N ASP A 222 11.96 -5.79 -8.43
CA ASP A 222 12.44 -6.22 -7.10
C ASP A 222 12.73 -5.03 -6.17
N PHE A 223 13.24 -3.92 -6.70
CA PHE A 223 13.50 -2.71 -5.93
C PHE A 223 12.22 -2.09 -5.37
N ILE A 224 11.22 -1.90 -6.23
CA ILE A 224 9.89 -1.40 -5.86
C ILE A 224 9.22 -2.34 -4.87
N ARG A 225 9.31 -3.66 -5.10
CA ARG A 225 8.74 -4.66 -4.21
C ARG A 225 9.40 -4.65 -2.83
N ALA A 226 10.73 -4.46 -2.75
CA ALA A 226 11.43 -4.35 -1.49
C ALA A 226 10.96 -3.12 -0.70
N PHE A 227 10.78 -1.98 -1.38
CA PHE A 227 10.18 -0.78 -0.78
C PHE A 227 8.78 -1.06 -0.22
N ARG A 228 7.87 -1.63 -1.04
CA ARG A 228 6.48 -1.91 -0.65
C ARG A 228 6.34 -2.90 0.51
N LYS A 229 7.37 -3.70 0.77
CA LYS A 229 7.45 -4.60 1.94
C LYS A 229 8.11 -3.95 3.17
N GLY A 230 8.59 -2.72 3.06
CA GLY A 230 9.37 -2.02 4.10
C GLY A 230 10.78 -2.56 4.29
N GLU A 231 11.29 -3.34 3.33
CA GLU A 231 12.62 -3.94 3.40
C GLU A 231 13.75 -2.91 3.20
N LEU A 232 13.41 -1.72 2.69
CA LEU A 232 14.31 -0.56 2.56
C LEU A 232 14.22 0.41 3.75
N GLY A 233 13.45 0.05 4.78
CA GLY A 233 13.14 0.90 5.93
C GLY A 233 11.75 1.51 5.84
N LYS A 234 11.38 2.24 6.91
CA LYS A 234 10.09 2.92 7.02
C LYS A 234 10.19 4.32 6.43
N VAL A 235 9.25 4.64 5.56
CA VAL A 235 9.26 5.91 4.82
C VAL A 235 7.84 6.48 4.79
N LEU A 236 7.74 7.79 5.01
CA LEU A 236 6.56 8.58 4.70
C LEU A 236 6.92 9.46 3.50
N LEU A 237 6.17 9.35 2.40
CA LEU A 237 6.48 10.07 1.15
C LEU A 237 5.94 11.51 1.14
N ASP A 238 5.03 11.82 2.06
CA ASP A 238 4.41 13.14 2.25
C ASP A 238 5.06 13.93 3.39
#